data_AF-A0A959WJ24-F1
#
_entry.id   AF-A0A959WJ24-F1
#
_cell.length_a   1.000
_cell.length_b   1.000
_cell.length_c   1.000
_cell.angle_alpha   90.00
_cell.angle_beta   90.00
_cell.angle_gamma   90.00
#
_symmetry.space_group_name_H-M   'P 1'
#
loop_
_entity.id
_entity.type
_entity.pdbx_description
1 polymer ?
#
loop_
_entity_poly.entity_id
_entity_poly.type
_entity_poly.pdbx_seq_one_letter_code
_entity_poly.pdbx_strand_id
1 'polypeptide(L)' 'MMRTYHDEEWGCPIIGEQDMFERLSLEAFQAGLSWATILRKRPAFREAFRDFDLDYCAGLTD' A
#
# COMPACT_ATOMS: atom_id res chain seq x y z
N MET A 1 -11.98 -10.26 -0.15
CA MET A 1 -10.83 -9.36 0.06
C MET A 1 -9.51 -10.12 0.09
N MET A 2 -9.20 -10.92 1.11
CA MET A 2 -7.93 -11.67 1.15
C MET A 2 -7.79 -12.67 -0.02
N ARG A 3 -8.85 -13.43 -0.33
CA ARG A 3 -8.89 -14.34 -1.48
C ARG A 3 -8.69 -13.62 -2.81
N THR A 4 -9.47 -12.57 -3.06
CA THR A 4 -9.34 -11.72 -4.26
C THR A 4 -7.93 -11.16 -4.40
N TYR A 5 -7.37 -10.61 -3.30
CA TYR A 5 -6.01 -10.11 -3.27
C TYR A 5 -4.97 -11.18 -3.63
N HIS A 6 -5.11 -12.37 -3.06
CA HIS A 6 -4.24 -13.51 -3.37
C HIS A 6 -4.34 -13.92 -4.84
N ASP A 7 -5.56 -14.01 -5.37
CA ASP A 7 -5.82 -14.55 -6.70
C ASP A 7 -5.48 -13.56 -7.82
N GLU A 8 -5.56 -12.25 -7.56
CA GLU A 8 -5.46 -11.21 -8.59
C GLU A 8 -4.24 -10.29 -8.47
N GLU A 9 -3.64 -10.17 -7.27
CA GLU A 9 -2.53 -9.23 -7.04
C GLU A 9 -1.26 -9.88 -6.50
N TRP A 10 -1.39 -10.88 -5.62
CA TRP A 10 -0.24 -11.44 -4.93
C TRP A 10 0.63 -12.26 -5.89
N GLY A 11 1.93 -11.95 -5.92
CA GLY A 11 2.87 -12.59 -6.84
C GLY A 11 2.80 -12.09 -8.29
N CYS A 12 1.87 -11.18 -8.61
CA CYS A 12 1.84 -10.51 -9.91
C CYS A 12 2.95 -9.45 -9.99
N PRO A 13 3.60 -9.28 -11.16
CA PRO A 13 4.55 -8.19 -11.35
C PRO A 13 3.90 -6.82 -11.10
N ILE A 14 4.60 -5.98 -10.35
CA ILE A 14 4.23 -4.59 -10.13
C ILE A 14 5.19 -3.73 -10.96
N ILE A 15 4.63 -2.90 -11.83
CA ILE A 15 5.38 -2.06 -12.76
C ILE A 15 4.97 -0.62 -12.51
N GLY A 16 5.92 0.21 -12.11
CA GLY A 16 5.68 1.60 -11.75
C GLY A 16 6.26 1.94 -10.38
N GLU A 17 6.93 3.08 -10.28
CA GLU A 17 7.61 3.48 -9.04
C GLU A 17 6.61 3.74 -7.90
N GLN A 18 5.50 4.40 -8.20
CA GLN A 18 4.43 4.68 -7.24
C GLN A 18 3.72 3.41 -6.77
N ASP A 19 3.40 2.48 -7.66
CA ASP A 19 2.76 1.20 -7.29
C ASP A 19 3.69 0.32 -6.43
N MET A 20 4.99 0.32 -6.76
CA MET A 20 6.02 -0.34 -5.96
C MET A 20 6.15 0.32 -4.59
N PHE A 21 6.13 1.65 -4.52
CA PHE A 21 6.20 2.40 -3.28
C PHE A 21 4.96 2.18 -2.39
N GLU A 22 3.76 2.14 -2.97
CA GLU A 22 2.54 1.75 -2.26
C GLU A 22 2.70 0.35 -1.68
N ARG A 23 3.09 -0.64 -2.49
CA ARG A 23 3.23 -2.03 -2.03
C ARG A 23 4.21 -2.13 -0.87
N LEU A 24 5.40 -1.55 -1.02
CA LEU A 24 6.45 -1.60 -0.01
C LEU A 24 6.01 -0.94 1.30
N SER A 25 5.37 0.24 1.20
CA SER A 25 4.84 0.96 2.35
C SER A 25 3.77 0.15 3.09
N LEU A 26 2.85 -0.49 2.37
CA LEU A 26 1.81 -1.34 2.98
C LEU A 26 2.40 -2.54 3.72
N GLU A 27 3.45 -3.18 3.19
CA GLU A 27 4.18 -4.25 3.89
C GLU A 27 4.81 -3.74 5.19
N ALA A 28 5.42 -2.55 5.18
CA ALA A 28 5.99 -1.94 6.39
C ALA A 28 4.93 -1.63 7.45
N PHE A 29 3.77 -1.10 7.05
CA PHE A 29 2.66 -0.80 7.95
C PHE A 29 2.05 -2.05 8.61
N GLN A 30 2.32 -3.23 8.07
CA GLN A 30 1.83 -4.49 8.63
C GLN A 30 2.52 -4.90 9.94
N ALA A 31 3.59 -4.22 10.38
CA ALA A 31 4.31 -4.60 11.60
C ALA A 31 3.37 -4.77 12.82
N GLY A 32 3.21 -6.02 13.27
CA GLY A 32 2.34 -6.38 14.41
C GLY A 32 0.84 -6.51 14.08
N LEU A 33 0.44 -6.41 12.82
CA LEU A 33 -0.95 -6.50 12.35
C LEU A 33 -1.15 -7.66 11.37
N SER A 34 -2.41 -8.01 11.13
CA SER A 34 -2.77 -8.94 10.05
C SER A 34 -2.77 -8.22 8.70
N TRP A 35 -2.38 -8.92 7.62
CA TRP A 35 -2.49 -8.37 6.26
C TRP A 35 -3.93 -8.00 5.88
N ALA A 36 -4.92 -8.74 6.39
CA ALA A 36 -6.33 -8.40 6.22
C ALA A 36 -6.70 -7.03 6.84
N THR A 37 -6.01 -6.61 7.91
CA THR A 37 -6.17 -5.27 8.48
C THR A 37 -5.63 -4.21 7.51
N ILE A 38 -4.45 -4.45 6.94
CA ILE A 38 -3.81 -3.52 5.99
C ILE A 38 -4.64 -3.37 4.72
N LEU A 39 -5.04 -4.47 4.10
CA LEU A 39 -5.88 -4.45 2.90
C LEU A 39 -7.20 -3.70 3.12
N ARG A 40 -7.80 -3.79 4.32
CA ARG A 40 -9.03 -3.06 4.65
C ARG A 40 -8.80 -1.56 4.79
N LYS A 41 -7.62 -1.16 5.26
CA LYS A 41 -7.21 0.24 5.43
C LYS A 41 -6.59 0.85 4.17
N ARG A 42 -6.25 0.04 3.16
CA ARG A 42 -5.62 0.48 1.91
C ARG A 42 -6.29 1.71 1.26
N PRO A 43 -7.63 1.82 1.15
CA PRO A 43 -8.26 3.02 0.62
C PRO A 43 -7.99 4.28 1.46
N ALA A 44 -7.99 4.16 2.78
CA ALA A 44 -7.69 5.27 3.69
C ALA A 44 -6.21 5.67 3.63
N PHE A 45 -5.29 4.70 3.45
CA PHE A 45 -3.89 5.02 3.22
C PHE A 45 -3.69 5.76 1.88
N ARG A 46 -4.35 5.32 0.81
CA ARG A 46 -4.32 6.03 -0.47
C ARG A 46 -4.82 7.47 -0.33
N GLU A 47 -5.91 7.70 0.40
CA GLU A 47 -6.38 9.06 0.67
C GLU A 47 -5.34 9.89 1.46
N ALA A 48 -4.80 9.33 2.55
CA ALA A 48 -3.84 10.02 3.41
C ALA A 48 -2.52 10.35 2.72
N PHE A 49 -2.06 9.49 1.80
CA PHE A 49 -0.78 9.61 1.11
C PHE A 49 -0.92 10.05 -0.36
N ARG A 50 -2.09 10.57 -0.77
CA ARG A 50 -2.41 10.96 -2.16
C ARG A 50 -2.01 9.90 -3.18
N ASP A 51 -2.60 8.71 -3.04
CA ASP A 51 -2.29 7.51 -3.81
C ASP A 51 -0.81 7.11 -3.78
N PHE A 52 -0.11 7.45 -2.68
CA PHE A 52 1.32 7.23 -2.50
C PHE A 52 2.19 8.03 -3.49
N ASP A 53 1.76 9.23 -3.87
CA ASP A 53 2.58 10.17 -4.64
C ASP A 53 3.93 10.44 -3.93
N LEU A 54 5.02 10.17 -4.63
CA LEU A 54 6.39 10.19 -4.09
C LEU A 54 6.79 11.60 -3.63
N ASP A 55 6.53 12.61 -4.46
CA ASP A 55 6.89 14.00 -4.18
C ASP A 55 6.09 14.55 -2.99
N TYR A 56 4.79 14.25 -2.94
CA TYR A 56 3.93 14.59 -1.81
C TYR A 56 4.43 13.94 -0.52
N CYS A 57 4.71 12.63 -0.53
CA CYS A 57 5.16 11.91 0.66
C CYS A 57 6.53 12.39 1.14
N ALA A 58 7.45 12.70 0.23
CA ALA A 58 8.77 13.25 0.57
C ALA A 58 8.70 14.64 1.20
N GLY A 59 7.64 15.40 0.91
CA GLY A 59 7.39 16.74 1.45
C GLY A 59 6.63 16.79 2.77
N LEU A 60 6.25 15.65 3.36
CA LEU A 60 5.51 15.62 4.63
C LEU A 60 6.40 16.11 5.79
N THR A 61 5.79 16.90 6.68
CA THR A 61 6.40 17.40 7.91
C THR A 61 5.49 17.09 9.10
N ASP A 62 6.06 17.12 10.31
CA ASP A 62 5.32 16.96 11.58
C ASP A 62 4.23 18.03 11.79
#